data_AF-A0A7L2YLJ2-F1
#
_entry.id   AF-A0A7L2YLJ2-F1
#
_cell.length_a   1.000
_cell.length_b   1.000
_cell.length_c   1.000
_cell.angle_alpha   90.00
_cell.angle_beta   90.00
_cell.angle_gamma   90.00
#
_symmetry.space_group_name_H-M   'P 1'
#
loop_
_entity.id
_entity.type
_entity.pdbx_description
1 polymer ?
#
loop_
_entity_poly.entity_id
_entity_poly.type
_entity_poly.pdbx_seq_one_letter_code
_entity_poly.pdbx_strand_id
1 'polypeptide(L)'
;MGSAGKSCPHTMTADQSEAGELALEPLLTCKLCLCDYSLDKMTTLQECNCMFCTSCLTQYVQLAIQEGCGSPITCPDMACWKHGTLQEVEIACLVPVDQFEFYKRLKFEREVHLDPQRTWCPAADCQTVCCIAPSESGAPMSVECPACHLMFCSACKEAWHPQRLCQENLTTPVTTEQGSLIGMETEVPIKQCPVCRIYIERNEGCAQMMCKNCKHTFCWYCLQNLDNDIFLRHYDRGPCRNKLGHSRASVMWNRTQVVGILIGLGIIALVTSPLLLVASPCIICCICKSCRNKKKKHSPPTT
;
A
#
# COMPACT_ATOMS: atom_id res chain seq x y z
N MET A 1 16.57 39.40 42.22
CA MET A 1 15.19 39.51 41.69
C MET A 1 14.96 38.21 40.94
N GLY A 2 14.27 37.18 41.41
CA GLY A 2 13.11 37.08 42.28
C GLY A 2 12.20 36.03 41.62
N SER A 3 12.20 34.82 42.16
CA SER A 3 11.57 33.58 41.65
C SER A 3 10.07 33.66 41.40
N ALA A 4 9.55 32.76 40.55
CA ALA A 4 8.22 32.18 40.71
C ALA A 4 8.16 30.75 40.15
N GLY A 5 8.61 29.78 40.96
CA GLY A 5 8.13 28.40 40.87
C GLY A 5 6.76 28.29 41.52
N LYS A 6 5.86 27.51 40.94
CA LYS A 6 4.57 27.15 41.57
C LYS A 6 4.55 25.64 41.80
N SER A 7 4.74 25.31 43.07
CA SER A 7 4.46 24.04 43.73
C SER A 7 2.95 23.81 43.84
N CYS A 8 2.49 22.57 43.63
CA CYS A 8 1.18 22.11 44.08
C CYS A 8 1.33 21.32 45.40
N PRO A 9 0.31 21.34 46.30
CA PRO A 9 0.49 20.99 47.70
C PRO A 9 0.34 19.48 47.95
N HIS A 10 1.15 18.99 48.89
CA HIS A 10 0.91 17.73 49.57
C HIS A 10 -0.24 17.89 50.57
N THR A 11 -1.27 17.07 50.45
CA THR A 11 -2.18 16.75 51.56
C THR A 11 -2.21 15.23 51.69
N MET A 12 -1.67 14.74 52.80
CA MET A 12 -1.86 13.36 53.24
C MET A 12 -3.16 13.28 54.03
N THR A 13 -4.01 12.33 53.66
CA THR A 13 -5.02 11.75 54.56
C THR A 13 -5.01 10.25 54.37
N ALA A 14 -4.77 9.54 55.47
CA ALA A 14 -4.72 8.09 55.57
C ALA A 14 -6.12 7.45 55.64
N ASP A 15 -6.13 6.16 55.35
CA ASP A 15 -7.16 5.14 55.62
C ASP A 15 -8.52 5.25 54.93
N GLN A 16 -8.78 4.33 54.01
CA GLN A 16 -9.52 3.11 54.34
C GLN A 16 -9.37 2.03 53.26
N SER A 17 -9.08 0.82 53.74
CA SER A 17 -9.07 -0.45 53.02
C SER A 17 -10.40 -0.72 52.34
N GLU A 18 -10.39 -0.96 51.03
CA GLU A 18 -11.24 -2.00 50.40
C GLU A 18 -10.40 -2.77 49.38
N ALA A 19 -10.43 -4.09 49.50
CA ALA A 19 -9.77 -5.02 48.59
C ALA A 19 -10.44 -4.93 47.21
N GLY A 20 -9.88 -4.09 46.34
CA GLY A 20 -10.30 -3.97 44.96
C GLY A 20 -9.95 -5.22 44.18
N GLU A 21 -10.98 -5.93 43.74
CA GLU A 21 -11.00 -6.90 42.65
C GLU A 21 -9.98 -6.49 41.57
N LEU A 22 -8.99 -7.33 41.28
CA LEU A 22 -8.04 -7.10 40.18
C LEU A 22 -8.83 -7.18 38.87
N ALA A 23 -9.36 -6.04 38.42
CA ALA A 23 -9.94 -5.88 37.10
C ALA A 23 -8.83 -6.17 36.08
N LEU A 24 -8.87 -7.36 35.47
CA LEU A 24 -7.99 -7.70 34.36
C LEU A 24 -8.15 -6.62 33.30
N GLU A 25 -7.07 -5.89 33.02
CA GLU A 25 -7.08 -4.87 31.97
C GLU A 25 -7.48 -5.54 30.64
N PRO A 26 -8.47 -5.00 29.92
CA PRO A 26 -8.93 -5.60 28.67
C PRO A 26 -7.78 -5.56 27.64
N LEU A 27 -7.38 -6.75 27.19
CA LEU A 27 -6.39 -6.90 26.13
C LEU A 27 -7.07 -6.80 24.77
N LEU A 28 -6.37 -6.18 23.82
CA LEU A 28 -6.80 -6.03 22.44
C LEU A 28 -5.85 -6.80 21.52
N THR A 29 -6.40 -7.56 20.59
CA THR A 29 -5.61 -8.32 19.61
C THR A 29 -5.21 -7.43 18.43
N CYS A 30 -3.92 -7.34 18.14
CA CYS A 30 -3.43 -6.66 16.94
C CYS A 30 -3.67 -7.50 15.69
N LYS A 31 -4.29 -6.92 14.65
CA LYS A 31 -4.58 -7.62 13.37
C LYS A 31 -3.36 -7.91 12.49
N LEU A 32 -2.19 -7.32 12.79
CA LEU A 32 -0.96 -7.50 12.01
C LEU A 32 -0.10 -8.65 12.54
N CYS A 33 0.17 -8.68 13.85
CA CYS A 33 0.96 -9.75 14.48
C CYS A 33 0.11 -10.81 15.17
N LEU A 34 -1.20 -10.60 15.32
CA LEU A 34 -2.13 -11.50 16.01
C LEU A 34 -1.80 -11.73 17.49
N CYS A 35 -1.04 -10.83 18.10
CA CYS A 35 -0.74 -10.85 19.54
C CYS A 35 -1.66 -9.89 20.31
N ASP A 36 -1.87 -10.20 21.59
CA ASP A 36 -2.68 -9.41 22.52
C ASP A 36 -1.83 -8.36 23.25
N TYR A 37 -2.35 -7.13 23.33
CA TYR A 37 -1.68 -6.00 23.96
C TYR A 37 -2.65 -5.21 24.83
N SER A 38 -2.11 -4.55 25.85
CA SER A 38 -2.82 -3.54 26.63
C SER A 38 -3.07 -2.28 25.79
N LEU A 39 -4.07 -1.49 26.18
CA LEU A 39 -4.52 -0.30 25.43
C LEU A 39 -3.39 0.73 25.19
N ASP A 40 -2.47 0.89 26.14
CA ASP A 40 -1.33 1.81 26.08
C ASP A 40 -0.32 1.46 24.96
N LYS A 41 -0.29 0.20 24.52
CA LYS A 41 0.57 -0.27 23.43
C LYS A 41 -0.15 -0.35 22.09
N MET A 42 -1.39 0.13 22.04
CA MET A 42 -2.22 0.14 20.84
C MET A 42 -2.34 1.57 20.31
N THR A 43 -2.33 1.69 18.99
CA THR A 43 -2.53 2.95 18.29
C THR A 43 -3.79 2.84 17.44
N THR A 44 -4.67 3.82 17.60
CA THR A 44 -5.94 3.95 16.86
C THR A 44 -5.79 4.96 15.74
N LEU A 45 -6.09 4.53 14.51
CA LEU A 45 -6.07 5.42 13.35
C LEU A 45 -7.27 6.37 13.36
N GLN A 46 -7.06 7.67 13.14
CA GLN A 46 -8.10 8.69 13.29
C GLN A 46 -9.22 8.59 12.25
N GLU A 47 -8.88 8.34 10.98
CA GLU A 47 -9.89 8.33 9.91
C GLU A 47 -10.81 7.10 9.97
N CYS A 48 -10.26 5.94 10.36
CA CYS A 48 -10.97 4.67 10.29
C CYS A 48 -11.22 3.97 11.63
N ASN A 49 -10.65 4.45 12.73
CA ASN A 49 -10.70 3.83 14.07
C ASN A 49 -10.15 2.40 14.13
N CYS A 50 -9.40 1.96 13.12
CA CYS A 50 -8.72 0.66 13.18
C CYS A 50 -7.56 0.73 14.20
N MET A 51 -7.40 -0.34 14.99
CA MET A 51 -6.41 -0.42 16.05
C MET A 51 -5.35 -1.48 15.74
N PHE A 52 -4.09 -1.14 15.97
CA PHE A 52 -2.94 -2.02 15.82
C PHE A 52 -1.97 -1.76 16.96
N CYS A 53 -1.11 -2.74 17.30
CA CYS A 53 -0.05 -2.44 18.25
C CYS A 53 0.93 -1.45 17.64
N THR A 54 1.44 -0.53 18.45
CA THR A 54 2.29 0.57 18.00
C THR A 54 3.53 0.06 17.28
N SER A 55 4.11 -1.05 17.72
CA SER A 55 5.31 -1.64 17.08
C SER A 55 5.04 -2.09 15.64
N CYS A 56 3.95 -2.81 15.37
CA CYS A 56 3.59 -3.23 14.02
C CYS A 56 3.24 -2.04 13.14
N LEU A 57 2.52 -1.06 13.68
CA LEU A 57 2.14 0.12 12.92
C LEU A 57 3.36 0.96 12.56
N THR A 58 4.31 1.17 13.48
CA THR A 58 5.59 1.83 13.20
C THR A 58 6.34 1.15 12.06
N GLN A 59 6.52 -0.18 12.11
CA GLN A 59 7.21 -0.91 11.05
C GLN A 59 6.50 -0.77 9.69
N TYR A 60 5.17 -0.87 9.69
CA TYR A 60 4.37 -0.67 8.49
C TYR A 60 4.58 0.73 7.89
N VAL A 61 4.52 1.78 8.71
CA VAL A 61 4.68 3.16 8.25
C VAL A 61 6.10 3.40 7.71
N GLN A 62 7.12 2.89 8.39
CA GLN A 62 8.51 3.00 7.91
C GLN A 62 8.68 2.35 6.53
N LEU A 63 8.16 1.14 6.35
CA LEU A 63 8.21 0.46 5.05
C LEU A 63 7.40 1.21 4.00
N ALA A 64 6.21 1.71 4.35
CA ALA A 64 5.37 2.48 3.44
C ALA A 64 6.03 3.80 3.00
N ILE A 65 6.81 4.45 3.87
CA ILE A 65 7.61 5.64 3.51
C ILE A 65 8.73 5.24 2.53
N GLN A 66 9.45 4.15 2.80
CA GLN A 66 10.58 3.70 1.99
C GLN A 66 10.16 3.26 0.58
N GLU A 67 9.04 2.55 0.46
CA GLU A 67 8.59 1.96 -0.81
C GLU A 67 7.51 2.78 -1.53
N GLY A 68 6.83 3.68 -0.81
CA GLY A 68 5.62 4.34 -1.28
C GLY A 68 5.84 5.54 -2.20
N CYS A 69 7.08 6.00 -2.40
CA CYS A 69 7.41 7.17 -3.23
C CYS A 69 6.52 8.40 -2.96
N GLY A 70 6.23 8.70 -1.69
CA GLY A 70 5.41 9.85 -1.30
C GLY A 70 3.90 9.66 -1.48
N SER A 71 3.43 8.46 -1.85
CA SER A 71 2.00 8.15 -1.85
C SER A 71 1.38 8.23 -0.45
N PRO A 72 0.06 8.52 -0.33
CA PRO A 72 -0.64 8.50 0.95
C PRO A 72 -0.55 7.11 1.60
N ILE A 73 -0.23 7.07 2.89
CA ILE A 73 -0.13 5.82 3.65
C ILE A 73 -1.53 5.44 4.12
N THR A 74 -2.06 4.32 3.62
CA THR A 74 -3.41 3.86 3.93
C THR A 74 -3.44 2.94 5.14
N CYS A 75 -4.63 2.72 5.71
CA CYS A 75 -4.86 1.73 6.75
C CYS A 75 -4.36 0.34 6.29
N PRO A 76 -3.61 -0.39 7.14
CA PRO A 76 -3.08 -1.69 6.75
C PRO A 76 -4.14 -2.82 6.78
N ASP A 77 -5.33 -2.57 7.35
CA ASP A 77 -6.43 -3.54 7.31
C ASP A 77 -7.14 -3.51 5.95
N MET A 78 -6.99 -4.59 5.18
CA MET A 78 -7.64 -4.75 3.87
C MET A 78 -9.17 -4.81 3.95
N ALA A 79 -9.74 -5.15 5.11
CA ALA A 79 -11.17 -5.14 5.35
C ALA A 79 -11.67 -3.81 5.96
N CYS A 80 -10.82 -2.78 6.03
CA CYS A 80 -11.20 -1.47 6.52
C CYS A 80 -12.26 -0.82 5.61
N TRP A 81 -13.50 -0.72 6.10
CA TRP A 81 -14.62 -0.15 5.35
C TRP A 81 -14.45 1.31 4.96
N LYS A 82 -13.69 2.07 5.76
CA LYS A 82 -13.46 3.50 5.52
C LYS A 82 -12.26 3.77 4.63
N HIS A 83 -11.42 2.77 4.34
CA HIS A 83 -10.16 2.93 3.60
C HIS A 83 -9.33 4.12 4.09
N GLY A 84 -9.26 4.30 5.42
CA GLY A 84 -8.67 5.49 6.02
C GLY A 84 -7.20 5.68 5.64
N THR A 85 -6.78 6.93 5.55
CA THR A 85 -5.39 7.34 5.34
C THR A 85 -4.81 7.83 6.67
N LEU A 86 -3.51 7.60 6.88
CA LEU A 86 -2.80 8.11 8.05
C LEU A 86 -2.52 9.60 7.87
N GLN A 87 -2.85 10.38 8.88
CA GLN A 87 -2.58 11.81 8.92
C GLN A 87 -1.10 12.09 9.20
N GLU A 88 -0.59 13.26 8.80
CA GLU A 88 0.81 13.63 9.03
C GLU A 88 1.19 13.61 10.51
N VAL A 89 0.27 14.00 11.40
CA VAL A 89 0.48 13.97 12.86
C VAL A 89 0.63 12.54 13.38
N GLU A 90 -0.10 11.58 12.80
CA GLU A 90 0.01 10.16 13.15
C GLU A 90 1.34 9.60 12.67
N ILE A 91 1.72 9.90 11.43
CA ILE A 91 3.00 9.48 10.84
C ILE A 91 4.16 10.04 11.66
N ALA A 92 4.15 11.33 12.00
CA ALA A 92 5.19 11.99 12.78
C ALA A 92 5.39 11.37 14.18
N CYS A 93 4.32 10.86 14.80
CA CYS A 93 4.39 10.17 16.08
C CYS A 93 4.91 8.73 15.96
N LEU A 94 4.77 8.10 14.80
CA LEU A 94 5.08 6.68 14.59
C LEU A 94 6.50 6.43 14.09
N VAL A 95 7.16 7.43 13.48
CA VAL A 95 8.49 7.28 12.89
C VAL A 95 9.50 8.30 13.42
N PRO A 96 10.80 7.99 13.35
CA PRO A 96 11.87 8.96 13.61
C PRO A 96 11.76 10.22 12.74
N VAL A 97 12.24 11.35 13.26
CA VAL A 97 12.12 12.68 12.62
C VAL A 97 12.72 12.69 11.21
N ASP A 98 13.86 12.04 11.00
CA ASP A 98 14.52 11.90 9.70
C ASP A 98 13.65 11.18 8.66
N GLN A 99 12.93 10.12 9.05
CA GLN A 99 12.01 9.42 8.16
C GLN A 99 10.75 10.25 7.87
N PHE A 100 10.27 11.03 8.84
CA PHE A 100 9.14 11.93 8.62
C PHE A 100 9.51 13.08 7.67
N GLU A 101 10.68 13.70 7.83
CA GLU A 101 11.20 14.71 6.89
C GLU A 101 11.38 14.13 5.48
N PHE A 102 11.91 12.90 5.39
CA PHE A 102 12.02 12.18 4.13
C PHE A 102 10.65 11.94 3.46
N TYR A 103 9.64 11.51 4.24
CA TYR A 103 8.27 11.36 3.75
C TYR A 103 7.70 12.68 3.22
N LYS A 104 7.86 13.79 3.95
CA LYS A 104 7.39 15.11 3.51
C LYS A 104 8.04 15.52 2.19
N ARG A 105 9.34 15.28 2.03
CA ARG A 105 10.06 15.55 0.78
C ARG A 105 9.47 14.74 -0.38
N LEU A 106 9.32 13.42 -0.20
CA LEU A 106 8.73 12.56 -1.23
C LEU A 106 7.28 12.95 -1.57
N LYS A 107 6.47 13.30 -0.56
CA LYS A 107 5.11 13.77 -0.74
C LYS A 107 5.07 15.05 -1.59
N PHE A 108 5.93 16.02 -1.28
CA PHE A 108 6.05 17.25 -2.06
C PHE A 108 6.52 16.99 -3.50
N GLU A 109 7.53 16.14 -3.70
CA GLU A 109 7.98 15.71 -5.02
C GLU A 109 6.84 15.12 -5.85
N ARG A 110 6.04 14.25 -5.23
CA ARG A 110 4.85 13.67 -5.85
C ARG A 110 3.80 14.73 -6.20
N GLU A 111 3.51 15.67 -5.30
CA GLU A 111 2.54 16.75 -5.55
C GLU A 111 2.93 17.62 -6.73
N VAL A 112 4.21 18.03 -6.80
CA VAL A 112 4.75 18.78 -7.94
C VAL A 112 4.61 18.00 -9.24
N HIS A 113 4.85 16.70 -9.19
CA HIS A 113 4.80 15.84 -10.37
C HIS A 113 3.38 15.51 -10.86
N LEU A 114 2.40 15.53 -9.96
CA LEU A 114 0.99 15.35 -10.30
C LEU A 114 0.31 16.63 -10.77
N ASP A 115 0.88 17.81 -10.44
CA ASP A 115 0.37 19.12 -10.87
C ASP A 115 0.87 19.46 -12.29
N PRO A 116 -0.01 19.51 -13.31
CA PRO A 116 0.39 19.85 -14.69
C PRO A 116 0.96 21.27 -14.83
N GLN A 117 0.72 22.13 -13.85
CA GLN A 117 1.17 23.52 -13.83
C GLN A 117 2.50 23.70 -13.08
N ARG A 118 3.14 22.61 -12.65
CA ARG A 118 4.43 22.66 -11.94
C ARG A 118 5.47 21.76 -12.60
N THR A 119 6.72 22.15 -12.47
CA THR A 119 7.87 21.33 -12.89
C THR A 119 9.09 21.64 -12.07
N TRP A 120 9.94 20.64 -11.85
CA TRP A 120 11.29 20.86 -11.34
C TRP A 120 12.17 21.53 -12.40
N CYS A 121 13.07 22.40 -11.94
CA CYS A 121 14.18 22.90 -12.75
C CYS A 121 15.14 21.73 -13.07
N PRO A 122 15.57 21.56 -14.33
CA PRO A 122 16.48 20.47 -14.71
C PRO A 122 17.94 20.68 -14.28
N ALA A 123 18.31 21.86 -13.79
CA ALA A 123 19.66 22.10 -13.28
C ALA A 123 19.90 21.29 -12.00
N ALA A 124 20.95 20.45 -11.99
CA ALA A 124 21.22 19.41 -10.99
C ALA A 124 21.19 19.91 -9.52
N ASP A 125 21.57 21.16 -9.28
CA ASP A 125 21.67 21.73 -7.92
C ASP A 125 20.62 22.79 -7.61
N CYS A 126 19.70 23.08 -8.54
CA CYS A 126 18.73 24.15 -8.37
C CYS A 126 17.53 23.75 -7.52
N GLN A 127 16.98 22.55 -7.78
CA GLN A 127 15.81 21.99 -7.08
C GLN A 127 14.64 23.00 -6.90
N THR A 128 14.50 23.96 -7.82
CA THR A 128 13.44 24.95 -7.74
C THR A 128 12.23 24.47 -8.52
N VAL A 129 11.06 24.52 -7.89
CA VAL A 129 9.77 24.26 -8.55
C VAL A 129 9.37 25.51 -9.34
N CYS A 130 9.18 25.33 -10.64
CA CYS A 130 8.81 26.37 -11.59
C CYS A 130 7.34 26.20 -12.00
N CYS A 131 6.66 27.32 -12.27
CA CYS A 131 5.29 27.32 -12.75
C CYS A 131 5.26 27.18 -14.28
N ILE A 132 4.34 26.35 -14.77
CA ILE A 132 4.04 26.21 -16.20
C ILE A 132 2.76 27.00 -16.48
N ALA A 133 2.81 27.91 -17.44
CA ALA A 133 1.62 28.61 -17.89
C ALA A 133 0.60 27.61 -18.48
N PRO A 134 -0.70 27.74 -18.16
CA PRO A 134 -1.72 26.86 -18.71
C PRO A 134 -1.72 26.93 -20.24
N SER A 135 -1.72 25.76 -20.88
CA SER A 135 -1.78 25.61 -22.33
C SER A 135 -3.02 24.80 -22.68
N GLU A 136 -3.92 25.37 -23.48
CA GLU A 136 -5.16 24.69 -23.90
C GLU A 136 -4.88 23.49 -24.80
N SER A 137 -3.70 23.43 -25.43
CA SER A 137 -3.34 22.42 -26.43
C SER A 137 -2.43 21.32 -25.89
N GLY A 138 -2.01 21.38 -24.61
CA GLY A 138 -0.99 20.49 -24.05
C GLY A 138 0.39 20.62 -24.73
N ALA A 139 0.60 21.73 -25.44
CA ALA A 139 1.83 21.98 -26.19
C ALA A 139 3.01 22.28 -25.23
N PRO A 140 4.26 21.92 -25.61
CA PRO A 140 5.44 22.28 -24.84
C PRO A 140 5.55 23.80 -24.68
N MET A 141 5.81 24.25 -23.45
CA MET A 141 5.90 25.66 -23.08
C MET A 141 7.31 26.01 -22.62
N SER A 142 7.69 27.26 -22.81
CA SER A 142 8.93 27.82 -22.26
C SER A 142 8.74 28.06 -20.77
N VAL A 143 9.69 27.61 -19.96
CA VAL A 143 9.69 27.80 -18.50
C VAL A 143 10.98 28.48 -18.10
N GLU A 144 10.87 29.58 -17.38
CA GLU A 144 12.01 30.26 -16.74
C GLU A 144 12.09 29.81 -15.28
N CYS A 145 13.28 29.38 -14.85
CA CYS A 145 13.52 29.13 -13.44
C CYS A 145 13.75 30.45 -12.68
N PRO A 146 12.98 30.76 -11.62
CA PRO A 146 13.14 32.01 -10.87
C PRO A 146 14.42 32.08 -10.04
N ALA A 147 15.10 30.96 -9.79
CA ALA A 147 16.31 30.91 -8.97
C ALA A 147 17.60 30.98 -9.79
N CYS A 148 17.67 30.23 -10.91
CA CYS A 148 18.89 30.17 -11.74
C CYS A 148 18.71 30.77 -13.15
N HIS A 149 17.53 31.31 -13.48
CA HIS A 149 17.18 31.89 -14.78
C HIS A 149 17.37 30.97 -15.99
N LEU A 150 17.47 29.66 -15.77
CA LEU A 150 17.52 28.68 -16.85
C LEU A 150 16.18 28.65 -17.58
N MET A 151 16.22 28.80 -18.89
CA MET A 151 15.08 28.66 -19.80
C MET A 151 15.04 27.25 -20.37
N PHE A 152 13.97 26.50 -20.10
CA PHE A 152 13.84 25.10 -20.51
C PHE A 152 12.43 24.76 -21.03
N CYS A 153 12.33 23.62 -21.71
CA CYS A 153 11.09 23.09 -22.23
C CYS A 153 10.30 22.34 -21.14
N SER A 154 9.02 22.68 -20.96
CA SER A 154 8.16 22.03 -19.97
C SER A 154 7.98 20.52 -20.21
N ALA A 155 8.16 20.05 -21.45
CA ALA A 155 7.96 18.64 -21.82
C ALA A 155 9.24 17.79 -21.70
N CYS A 156 10.33 18.13 -22.39
CA CYS A 156 11.56 17.32 -22.40
C CYS A 156 12.62 17.77 -21.38
N LYS A 157 12.42 18.92 -20.71
CA LYS A 157 13.38 19.50 -19.76
C LYS A 157 14.73 19.93 -20.35
N GLU A 158 14.89 19.89 -21.66
CA GLU A 158 16.04 20.47 -22.38
C GLU A 158 15.93 22.00 -22.52
N ALA A 159 17.00 22.64 -23.00
CA ALA A 159 16.99 24.06 -23.34
C ALA A 159 15.81 24.42 -24.26
N TRP A 160 15.15 25.55 -24.00
CA TRP A 160 13.93 25.94 -24.70
C TRP A 160 14.11 25.96 -26.22
N HIS A 161 13.15 25.34 -26.94
CA HIS A 161 13.18 25.22 -28.40
C HIS A 161 11.79 25.51 -29.02
N PRO A 162 11.65 26.54 -29.88
CA PRO A 162 10.34 26.97 -30.39
C PRO A 162 9.77 26.15 -31.57
N GLN A 163 10.59 25.38 -32.32
CA GLN A 163 10.10 24.65 -33.51
C GLN A 163 10.59 23.19 -33.64
N ARG A 164 11.33 22.65 -32.67
CA ARG A 164 11.73 21.24 -32.68
C ARG A 164 10.73 20.42 -31.88
N LEU A 165 10.28 19.30 -32.43
CA LEU A 165 9.62 18.28 -31.63
C LEU A 165 10.60 17.85 -30.53
N CYS A 166 10.11 17.72 -29.30
CA CYS A 166 10.91 17.19 -28.19
C CYS A 166 11.52 15.86 -28.65
N GLN A 167 12.85 15.78 -28.69
CA GLN A 167 13.58 14.69 -29.34
C GLN A 167 13.27 13.30 -28.72
N GLU A 168 12.78 13.28 -27.48
CA GLU A 168 12.38 12.08 -26.74
C GLU A 168 10.89 11.72 -26.84
N ASN A 169 10.04 12.55 -27.48
CA ASN A 169 8.60 12.28 -27.63
C ASN A 169 8.25 11.39 -28.84
N LEU A 170 9.19 10.59 -29.36
CA LEU A 170 8.91 9.54 -30.37
C LEU A 170 8.17 8.32 -29.77
N THR A 171 7.26 8.54 -28.82
CA THR A 171 6.34 7.51 -28.32
C THR A 171 4.91 8.03 -28.25
N THR A 172 4.40 8.58 -29.37
CA THR A 172 2.95 8.71 -29.59
C THR A 172 2.64 8.51 -31.08
N PRO A 173 1.52 7.85 -31.41
CA PRO A 173 1.28 7.29 -32.72
C PRO A 173 0.95 8.40 -33.71
N VAL A 174 1.78 8.55 -34.73
CA VAL A 174 1.40 9.31 -35.93
C VAL A 174 0.26 8.54 -36.57
N THR A 175 -0.95 9.10 -36.53
CA THR A 175 -2.05 8.67 -37.38
C THR A 175 -1.71 9.13 -38.79
N THR A 176 -1.06 8.26 -39.56
CA THR A 176 -1.06 8.36 -41.01
C THR A 176 -1.94 7.26 -41.56
N GLU A 177 -2.83 7.69 -42.45
CA GLU A 177 -3.97 7.02 -43.06
C GLU A 177 -3.69 5.74 -43.86
N GLN A 178 -2.51 5.14 -43.77
CA GLN A 178 -2.15 3.93 -44.50
C GLN A 178 -1.44 2.95 -43.57
N GLY A 179 -2.16 1.89 -43.19
CA GLY A 179 -1.75 0.89 -42.23
C GLY A 179 -0.46 0.15 -42.62
N SER A 180 0.62 0.47 -41.92
CA SER A 180 1.72 -0.46 -41.62
C SER A 180 2.51 0.09 -40.44
N LEU A 181 2.34 -0.48 -39.26
CA LEU A 181 3.07 -0.12 -38.05
C LEU A 181 4.32 -1.01 -37.94
N ILE A 182 5.47 -0.51 -38.41
CA ILE A 182 6.77 -1.03 -37.97
C ILE A 182 7.41 0.08 -37.15
N GLY A 183 6.89 0.26 -35.93
CA GLY A 183 7.66 0.88 -34.86
C GLY A 183 8.64 -0.17 -34.37
N MET A 184 9.93 0.05 -34.58
CA MET A 184 11.00 -0.74 -34.00
C MET A 184 10.94 -0.54 -32.48
N GLU A 185 10.11 -1.35 -31.80
CA GLU A 185 10.00 -1.44 -30.35
C GLU A 185 11.33 -1.99 -29.83
N THR A 186 12.30 -1.12 -29.53
CA THR A 186 13.36 -1.50 -28.61
C THR A 186 12.67 -1.91 -27.31
N GLU A 187 12.90 -3.15 -26.88
CA GLU A 187 12.43 -3.72 -25.61
C GLU A 187 13.14 -3.05 -24.43
N VAL A 188 13.06 -1.72 -24.33
CA VAL A 188 13.64 -0.98 -23.21
C VAL A 188 12.92 -1.47 -21.95
N PRO A 189 13.63 -2.01 -20.95
CA PRO A 189 13.02 -2.58 -19.77
C PRO A 189 12.36 -1.53 -18.88
N ILE A 190 12.58 -0.23 -19.15
CA ILE A 190 12.13 0.90 -18.35
C ILE A 190 11.20 1.80 -19.18
N LYS A 191 10.01 2.12 -18.65
CA LYS A 191 9.05 3.09 -19.22
C LYS A 191 8.42 3.95 -18.13
N GLN A 192 7.86 5.09 -18.49
CA GLN A 192 7.12 5.94 -17.55
C GLN A 192 5.66 5.49 -17.39
N CYS A 193 5.12 5.59 -16.16
CA CYS A 193 3.68 5.44 -15.92
C CYS A 193 2.88 6.50 -16.71
N PRO A 194 1.81 6.15 -17.44
CA PRO A 194 1.05 7.13 -18.24
C PRO A 194 0.36 8.21 -17.40
N VAL A 195 0.03 7.90 -16.14
CA VAL A 195 -0.65 8.82 -15.21
C VAL A 195 0.35 9.63 -14.39
N CYS A 196 1.21 8.95 -13.64
CA CYS A 196 2.09 9.63 -12.68
C CYS A 196 3.55 9.72 -13.13
N ARG A 197 3.88 9.46 -14.40
CA ARG A 197 5.20 9.52 -15.08
C ARG A 197 6.43 8.97 -14.34
N ILE A 198 6.27 8.23 -13.24
CA ILE A 198 7.37 7.56 -12.57
C ILE A 198 7.93 6.49 -13.49
N TYR A 199 9.25 6.33 -13.50
CA TYR A 199 9.89 5.25 -14.23
C TYR A 199 9.55 3.91 -13.58
N ILE A 200 9.20 2.95 -14.42
CA ILE A 200 8.79 1.59 -14.06
C ILE A 200 9.64 0.65 -14.89
N GLU A 201 10.34 -0.25 -14.20
CA GLU A 201 11.01 -1.39 -14.81
C GLU A 201 10.04 -2.58 -14.96
N ARG A 202 10.12 -3.29 -16.07
CA ARG A 202 9.34 -4.50 -16.32
C ARG A 202 10.14 -5.74 -15.94
N ASN A 203 9.69 -6.44 -14.89
CA ASN A 203 10.31 -7.66 -14.37
C ASN A 203 9.87 -8.94 -15.11
N GLU A 204 9.69 -8.88 -16.42
CA GLU A 204 9.22 -9.97 -17.30
C GLU A 204 7.78 -10.48 -17.03
N GLY A 205 7.30 -11.41 -17.87
CA GLY A 205 5.97 -12.04 -17.71
C GLY A 205 4.81 -11.17 -18.21
N CYS A 206 4.02 -10.60 -17.31
CA CYS A 206 2.75 -9.94 -17.64
C CYS A 206 2.95 -8.56 -18.28
N ALA A 207 2.25 -8.28 -19.38
CA ALA A 207 2.25 -6.97 -20.01
C ALA A 207 1.23 -5.98 -19.43
N GLN A 208 0.30 -6.45 -18.59
CA GLN A 208 -0.59 -5.58 -17.83
C GLN A 208 0.11 -5.23 -16.52
N MET A 209 0.57 -3.99 -16.43
CA MET A 209 1.36 -3.51 -15.30
C MET A 209 0.50 -2.64 -14.40
N MET A 210 0.78 -2.70 -13.10
CA MET A 210 0.19 -1.81 -12.10
C MET A 210 1.29 -0.90 -11.57
N CYS A 211 1.11 0.42 -11.70
CA CYS A 211 2.06 1.37 -11.14
C CYS A 211 2.04 1.28 -9.61
N LYS A 212 3.18 0.98 -8.98
CA LYS A 212 3.26 0.91 -7.52
C LYS A 212 2.92 2.24 -6.84
N ASN A 213 3.18 3.37 -7.50
CA ASN A 213 3.00 4.73 -6.98
C ASN A 213 1.55 5.23 -7.05
N CYS A 214 0.88 5.12 -8.21
CA CYS A 214 -0.50 5.60 -8.38
C CYS A 214 -1.56 4.50 -8.48
N LYS A 215 -1.15 3.22 -8.41
CA LYS A 215 -2.01 2.03 -8.54
C LYS A 215 -2.76 1.89 -9.87
N HIS A 216 -2.53 2.83 -10.79
CA HIS A 216 -3.05 2.79 -12.13
C HIS A 216 -2.52 1.56 -12.89
N THR A 217 -3.43 0.81 -13.50
CA THR A 217 -3.16 -0.38 -14.30
C THR A 217 -3.14 0.00 -15.77
N PHE A 218 -2.11 -0.40 -16.50
CA PHE A 218 -1.92 -0.02 -17.91
C PHE A 218 -1.23 -1.12 -18.72
N CYS A 219 -1.36 -1.05 -20.04
CA CYS A 219 -0.64 -1.93 -20.96
C CYS A 219 0.80 -1.44 -21.18
N TRP A 220 1.80 -2.31 -21.00
CA TRP A 220 3.21 -1.96 -21.21
C TRP A 220 3.54 -1.47 -22.62
N TYR A 221 2.86 -2.02 -23.64
CA TYR A 221 3.17 -1.73 -25.03
C TYR A 221 2.55 -0.42 -25.52
N CYS A 222 1.27 -0.20 -25.24
CA CYS A 222 0.54 0.97 -25.74
C CYS A 222 0.26 2.05 -24.69
N LEU A 223 0.64 1.81 -23.43
CA LEU A 223 0.41 2.71 -22.29
C LEU A 223 -1.06 3.09 -22.03
N GLN A 224 -1.99 2.32 -22.59
CA GLN A 224 -3.43 2.55 -22.41
C GLN A 224 -3.88 2.21 -20.98
N ASN A 225 -4.79 3.02 -20.44
CA ASN A 225 -5.45 2.79 -19.14
C ASN A 225 -6.28 1.50 -19.18
N LEU A 226 -6.00 0.59 -18.24
CA LEU A 226 -6.65 -0.72 -18.06
C LEU A 226 -7.26 -0.90 -16.67
N ASP A 227 -7.52 0.17 -15.89
CA ASP A 227 -8.07 0.07 -14.53
C ASP A 227 -9.39 -0.73 -14.49
N ASN A 228 -10.20 -0.58 -15.54
CA ASN A 228 -11.50 -1.24 -15.66
C ASN A 228 -11.45 -2.53 -16.51
N ASP A 229 -10.30 -2.89 -17.08
CA ASP A 229 -10.16 -4.10 -17.92
C ASP A 229 -9.76 -5.32 -17.08
N ILE A 230 -10.60 -5.63 -16.09
CA ILE A 230 -10.43 -6.77 -15.18
C ILE A 230 -10.41 -8.10 -15.95
N PHE A 231 -11.01 -8.11 -17.14
CA PHE A 231 -11.13 -9.29 -17.99
C PHE A 231 -10.00 -9.44 -19.02
N LEU A 232 -9.00 -8.56 -19.05
CA LEU A 232 -7.87 -8.65 -19.99
C LEU A 232 -8.32 -8.60 -21.47
N ARG A 233 -9.46 -7.94 -21.76
CA ARG A 233 -10.05 -7.89 -23.11
C ARG A 233 -9.20 -7.09 -24.08
N HIS A 234 -8.38 -6.17 -23.59
CA HIS A 234 -7.41 -5.41 -24.36
C HIS A 234 -6.48 -6.31 -25.20
N TYR A 235 -6.16 -7.50 -24.70
CA TYR A 235 -5.23 -8.43 -25.36
C TYR A 235 -5.91 -9.40 -26.34
N ASP A 236 -7.23 -9.29 -26.56
CA ASP A 236 -7.95 -10.16 -27.51
C ASP A 236 -7.91 -9.63 -28.94
N ARG A 237 -7.74 -8.31 -29.12
CA ARG A 237 -7.87 -7.61 -30.42
C ARG A 237 -6.88 -6.46 -30.54
N GLY A 238 -6.69 -5.97 -31.76
CA GLY A 238 -5.86 -4.79 -32.02
C GLY A 238 -4.35 -5.04 -31.87
N PRO A 239 -3.55 -3.97 -31.72
CA PRO A 239 -2.08 -4.02 -31.80
C PRO A 239 -1.41 -4.75 -30.61
N CYS A 240 -2.13 -4.90 -29.49
CA CYS A 240 -1.63 -5.61 -28.31
C CYS A 240 -2.14 -7.06 -28.21
N ARG A 241 -2.79 -7.57 -29.26
CA ARG A 241 -3.32 -8.94 -29.29
C ARG A 241 -2.22 -9.96 -29.00
N ASN A 242 -2.51 -10.90 -28.10
CA ASN A 242 -1.59 -11.97 -27.67
C ASN A 242 -0.28 -11.50 -27.00
N LYS A 243 -0.11 -10.19 -26.71
CA LYS A 243 1.10 -9.66 -26.05
C LYS A 243 1.04 -9.72 -24.51
N LEU A 244 0.09 -10.43 -23.91
CA LEU A 244 -0.09 -10.43 -22.45
C LEU A 244 1.04 -11.13 -21.69
N GLY A 245 1.71 -12.11 -22.32
CA GLY A 245 2.80 -12.90 -21.71
C GLY A 245 2.35 -14.13 -20.91
N HIS A 246 1.04 -14.35 -20.74
CA HIS A 246 0.47 -15.59 -20.21
C HIS A 246 -0.92 -15.88 -20.79
N SER A 247 -1.40 -17.13 -20.71
CA SER A 247 -2.75 -17.49 -21.15
C SER A 247 -3.81 -16.99 -20.18
N ARG A 248 -4.90 -16.36 -20.66
CA ARG A 248 -6.05 -15.98 -19.82
C ARG A 248 -6.69 -17.18 -19.11
N ALA A 249 -6.56 -18.38 -19.70
CA ALA A 249 -7.07 -19.61 -19.11
C ALA A 249 -6.42 -19.91 -17.76
N SER A 250 -5.13 -19.57 -17.55
CA SER A 250 -4.48 -19.80 -16.26
C SER A 250 -5.06 -18.90 -15.16
N VAL A 251 -5.36 -17.64 -15.48
CA VAL A 251 -5.97 -16.70 -14.53
C VAL A 251 -7.39 -17.12 -14.17
N MET A 252 -8.21 -17.49 -15.17
CA MET A 252 -9.57 -17.99 -14.93
C MET A 252 -9.57 -19.32 -14.17
N TRP A 253 -8.67 -20.23 -14.51
CA TRP A 253 -8.50 -21.50 -13.82
C TRP A 253 -8.13 -21.29 -12.35
N ASN A 254 -7.15 -20.43 -12.07
CA ASN A 254 -6.74 -20.12 -10.70
C ASN A 254 -7.87 -19.49 -9.88
N ARG A 255 -8.63 -18.55 -10.46
CA ARG A 255 -9.81 -17.95 -9.81
C ARG A 255 -10.88 -18.99 -9.48
N THR A 256 -11.23 -19.85 -10.44
CA THR A 256 -12.22 -20.91 -10.22
C THR A 256 -11.74 -21.95 -9.22
N GLN A 257 -10.44 -22.27 -9.23
CA GLN A 257 -9.81 -23.20 -8.28
C GLN A 257 -9.91 -22.67 -6.84
N VAL A 258 -9.58 -21.40 -6.61
CA VAL A 258 -9.68 -20.78 -5.27
C VAL A 258 -11.12 -20.78 -4.76
N VAL A 259 -12.08 -20.39 -5.61
CA VAL A 259 -13.50 -20.43 -5.25
C VAL A 259 -13.95 -21.87 -4.94
N GLY A 260 -13.53 -22.85 -5.75
CA GLY A 260 -13.80 -24.25 -5.52
C GLY A 260 -13.23 -24.77 -4.18
N ILE A 261 -12.01 -24.36 -3.82
CA ILE A 261 -11.38 -24.72 -2.54
C ILE A 261 -12.18 -24.13 -1.37
N LEU A 262 -12.57 -22.85 -1.44
CA LEU A 262 -13.34 -22.19 -0.38
C LEU A 262 -14.72 -22.84 -0.19
N ILE A 263 -15.42 -23.14 -1.29
CA ILE A 263 -16.70 -23.87 -1.25
C ILE A 263 -16.50 -25.27 -0.65
N GLY A 264 -15.47 -25.99 -1.09
CA GLY A 264 -15.14 -27.33 -0.59
C GLY A 264 -14.86 -27.34 0.91
N LEU A 265 -14.03 -26.42 1.40
CA LEU A 265 -13.76 -26.25 2.83
C LEU A 265 -15.02 -25.89 3.62
N GLY A 266 -15.87 -25.03 3.06
CA GLY A 266 -17.16 -24.68 3.67
C GLY A 266 -18.09 -25.89 3.83
N ILE A 267 -18.22 -26.73 2.80
CA ILE A 267 -19.02 -27.97 2.84
C ILE A 267 -18.43 -28.95 3.86
N ILE A 268 -17.11 -29.13 3.87
CA ILE A 268 -16.44 -30.01 4.83
C ILE A 268 -16.72 -29.54 6.25
N ALA A 269 -16.58 -28.24 6.53
CA ALA A 269 -16.87 -27.68 7.85
C ALA A 269 -18.35 -27.88 8.26
N LEU A 270 -19.28 -27.67 7.31
CA LEU A 270 -20.72 -27.87 7.54
C LEU A 270 -21.09 -29.31 7.86
N VAL A 271 -20.43 -30.29 7.23
CA VAL A 271 -20.69 -31.72 7.45
C VAL A 271 -19.95 -32.26 8.68
N THR A 272 -18.70 -31.84 8.88
CA THR A 272 -17.88 -32.34 10.00
C THR A 272 -18.29 -31.74 11.34
N SER A 273 -18.78 -30.50 11.38
CA SER A 273 -19.20 -29.84 12.62
C SER A 273 -20.32 -30.61 13.36
N PRO A 274 -21.45 -31.01 12.72
CA PRO A 274 -22.46 -31.85 13.37
C PRO A 274 -21.94 -33.21 13.84
N LEU A 275 -21.09 -33.86 13.03
CA LEU A 275 -20.52 -35.17 13.38
C LEU A 275 -19.61 -35.08 14.62
N LEU A 276 -18.80 -34.02 14.70
CA LEU A 276 -17.95 -33.75 15.86
C LEU A 276 -18.78 -33.42 17.10
N LEU A 277 -19.86 -32.65 16.97
CA LEU A 277 -20.78 -32.36 18.08
C LEU A 277 -21.45 -33.62 18.62
N VAL A 278 -21.87 -34.54 17.74
CA VAL A 278 -22.47 -35.83 18.15
C VAL A 278 -21.43 -36.79 18.74
N ALA A 279 -20.20 -36.79 18.22
CA ALA A 279 -19.13 -37.63 18.73
C ALA A 279 -18.49 -37.09 20.03
N SER A 280 -18.64 -35.80 20.31
CA SER A 280 -18.01 -35.11 21.45
C SER A 280 -18.29 -35.78 22.80
N PRO A 281 -19.54 -36.13 23.18
CA PRO A 281 -19.82 -36.83 24.44
C PRO A 281 -19.14 -38.19 24.54
N CYS A 282 -19.04 -38.94 23.44
CA CYS A 282 -18.38 -40.24 23.37
C CYS A 282 -16.86 -40.10 23.49
N ILE A 283 -16.28 -39.13 22.78
CA ILE A 283 -14.84 -38.82 22.84
C ILE A 283 -14.45 -38.38 24.26
N ILE A 284 -15.23 -37.46 24.86
CA ILE A 284 -15.03 -37.01 26.25
C ILE A 284 -15.14 -38.18 27.23
N CYS A 285 -16.15 -39.06 27.08
CA CYS A 285 -16.30 -40.25 27.93
C CYS A 285 -15.12 -41.23 27.80
N CYS A 286 -14.62 -41.46 26.59
CA CYS A 286 -13.47 -42.35 26.34
C CYS A 286 -12.18 -41.78 26.93
N ILE A 287 -11.94 -40.47 26.79
CA ILE A 287 -10.80 -39.78 27.39
C ILE A 287 -10.90 -39.84 28.93
N CYS A 288 -12.06 -39.56 29.51
CA CYS A 288 -12.29 -39.64 30.95
C CYS A 288 -12.06 -41.05 31.51
N LYS A 289 -12.50 -42.11 30.82
CA LYS A 289 -12.23 -43.51 31.19
C LYS A 289 -10.74 -43.85 31.12
N SER A 290 -10.04 -43.39 30.08
CA SER A 290 -8.60 -43.62 29.92
C SER A 290 -7.77 -42.93 31.00
N CYS A 291 -8.14 -41.70 31.39
CA CYS A 291 -7.55 -40.98 32.54
C CYS A 291 -7.81 -41.71 33.87
N ARG A 292 -9.02 -42.28 34.05
CA ARG A 292 -9.38 -43.06 35.26
C ARG A 292 -8.57 -44.37 35.36
N ASN A 293 -8.31 -45.04 34.24
CA ASN A 293 -7.48 -46.25 34.19
C ASN A 293 -5.99 -45.97 34.39
N LYS A 294 -5.46 -44.83 33.92
CA LYS A 294 -4.07 -44.42 34.21
C LYS A 294 -3.87 -44.13 35.71
N LYS A 295 -4.85 -43.52 36.39
CA LYS A 295 -4.82 -43.35 37.85
C LYS A 295 -4.80 -44.67 38.62
N LYS A 296 -5.50 -45.72 38.13
CA LYS A 296 -5.50 -47.06 38.75
C LYS A 296 -4.18 -47.84 38.57
N LYS A 297 -3.38 -47.55 37.54
CA LYS A 297 -2.07 -48.22 37.33
C LYS A 297 -0.93 -47.62 38.14
N HIS A 298 -1.09 -46.40 38.67
CA HIS A 298 -0.08 -45.70 39.47
C HIS A 298 -0.30 -45.75 40.98
N SER A 299 -1.33 -46.43 41.47
CA SER A 299 -1.47 -46.71 42.91
C SER A 299 -0.46 -47.80 43.32
N PRO A 300 0.48 -47.53 44.24
CA PRO A 300 1.44 -48.52 44.71
C PRO A 300 0.71 -49.65 45.46
N PRO A 301 1.23 -50.89 45.45
CA PRO A 301 0.63 -52.00 46.17
C PRO A 301 0.74 -51.74 47.67
N THR A 302 -0.41 -51.56 48.32
CA THR A 302 -0.49 -51.51 49.79
C THR A 302 -0.11 -52.89 50.33
N THR A 303 0.99 -52.90 51.07
CA THR A 303 1.52 -54.04 51.83
C THR A 303 0.70 -54.26 53.08
#